data_AF-A0A218PVL5-F1
#
_entry.id   AF-A0A218PVL5-F1
#
_cell.length_a   1.000
_cell.length_b   1.000
_cell.length_c   1.000
_cell.angle_alpha   90.00
_cell.angle_beta   90.00
_cell.angle_gamma   90.00
#
_symmetry.space_group_name_H-M   'P 1'
#
loop_
_entity.id
_entity.type
_entity.pdbx_description
1 polymer ?
#
loop_
_entity_poly.entity_id
_entity_poly.type
_entity_poly.pdbx_seq_one_letter_code
_entity_poly.pdbx_strand_id
1 'polypeptide(L)'
;MYSLARRWLQPRRSVAAIAAIMACGLVAACTQAPKLAKAPAETDSTKTASVRPAPAPATAGSPAPTTSPAEEETPVASEAPEEPAGGAAPPPYPQTSDPEGGSGRSYETAEPAPAPPPPAPRASAARPSPPAVAPEPPMPTAAPGAAANASAEAAAKAAAARRAEEEARAAMAQRYDNAKKSAAAAPAEDPAKTYDVVPVFYGTDRAVEADPKRLQFGAERGHQLQLGRALVTVPLIHKVPHIERPVVIEIPYFKVKVYEEKEDPQKHFTVQEIKGLTEAQMLALVKQRLATSSTFKDHAFVFVHGFNTSFDNALYRTAQIAYDLRFDGVPFLYSWPSGGKVASYTYDHGSVEQAEPRLAEFLDMVIQKSGAKSISLIAHSMGNELLLRVLERMKTKVPRGVVISQVILAAPDVDRDKFNILAREVIKFAKGVTLYAASNDRALSYSARFWGGVPRAGDVPASGPLIIPGLDTIDVTAVSTDALGLNHSGYAENPALLNDVKALVASGLRPPDKRFKSILAVDSAAGKYWRFQAETAAVP
;
A
#
# COMPACT_ATOMS: atom_id res chain seq x y z
N MET A 1 80.93 -37.67 -0.54
CA MET A 1 81.48 -38.19 -1.81
C MET A 1 80.33 -38.66 -2.70
N TYR A 2 80.50 -38.61 -4.02
CA TYR A 2 79.63 -39.05 -5.13
C TYR A 2 78.85 -40.38 -4.86
N SER A 3 77.69 -40.72 -5.48
CA SER A 3 77.02 -40.23 -6.71
C SER A 3 75.53 -40.68 -6.80
N LEU A 4 74.73 -39.93 -7.59
CA LEU A 4 73.57 -40.28 -8.47
C LEU A 4 73.15 -41.77 -8.59
N ALA A 5 71.89 -42.17 -8.84
CA ALA A 5 70.64 -41.51 -9.25
C ALA A 5 69.41 -42.32 -8.72
N ARG A 6 68.10 -42.13 -9.02
CA ARG A 6 67.32 -41.33 -10.00
C ARG A 6 66.10 -40.66 -9.31
N ARG A 7 65.28 -39.92 -10.07
CA ARG A 7 64.01 -39.29 -9.64
C ARG A 7 62.77 -40.10 -10.03
N TRP A 8 61.74 -40.07 -9.18
CA TRP A 8 60.34 -39.89 -9.56
C TRP A 8 59.83 -38.63 -8.86
N LEU A 9 59.03 -37.79 -9.55
CA LEU A 9 58.51 -36.52 -9.02
C LEU A 9 57.08 -36.31 -9.51
N GLN A 10 56.20 -35.77 -8.66
CA GLN A 10 54.87 -35.29 -9.06
C GLN A 10 54.97 -34.04 -9.96
N PRO A 11 53.84 -33.55 -10.52
CA PRO A 11 53.27 -32.35 -9.88
C PRO A 11 51.72 -32.19 -9.92
N ARG A 12 51.27 -31.30 -9.01
CA ARG A 12 50.00 -30.55 -8.98
C ARG A 12 49.49 -30.09 -10.36
N ARG A 13 48.16 -29.90 -10.49
CA ARG A 13 47.58 -28.88 -11.39
C ARG A 13 46.31 -28.20 -10.84
N SER A 14 46.29 -26.88 -10.98
CA SER A 14 45.11 -26.00 -10.97
C SER A 14 44.37 -26.08 -12.31
N VAL A 15 43.12 -25.63 -12.39
CA VAL A 15 42.43 -25.36 -13.67
C VAL A 15 41.68 -24.03 -13.59
N ALA A 16 41.78 -23.24 -14.65
CA ALA A 16 40.99 -22.05 -14.90
C ALA A 16 40.46 -22.10 -16.35
N ALA A 17 39.31 -21.45 -16.58
CA ALA A 17 38.77 -20.86 -17.82
C ALA A 17 38.93 -21.53 -19.23
N ILE A 18 37.88 -21.32 -20.06
CA ILE A 18 37.74 -21.36 -21.54
C ILE A 18 36.37 -22.04 -21.82
N ALA A 19 35.33 -21.43 -22.41
CA ALA A 19 35.15 -20.49 -23.53
C ALA A 19 34.93 -21.16 -24.92
N ALA A 20 33.80 -20.82 -25.53
CA ALA A 20 33.42 -20.90 -26.96
C ALA A 20 33.59 -22.22 -27.75
N ILE A 21 32.46 -22.75 -28.25
CA ILE A 21 32.38 -23.42 -29.56
C ILE A 21 31.21 -22.83 -30.36
N MET A 22 31.52 -22.27 -31.52
CA MET A 22 30.58 -21.88 -32.58
C MET A 22 31.32 -22.13 -33.91
N ALA A 23 30.89 -23.11 -34.71
CA ALA A 23 31.25 -23.21 -36.13
C ALA A 23 30.41 -24.25 -36.91
N CYS A 24 29.82 -23.77 -38.01
CA CYS A 24 29.60 -24.46 -39.29
C CYS A 24 28.69 -25.70 -39.39
N GLY A 25 27.56 -25.49 -40.08
CA GLY A 25 26.77 -26.52 -40.77
C GLY A 25 25.68 -25.86 -41.63
N LEU A 26 25.97 -25.55 -42.89
CA LEU A 26 25.05 -24.80 -43.77
C LEU A 26 25.14 -25.31 -45.22
N VAL A 27 24.17 -26.13 -45.65
CA VAL A 27 23.82 -26.40 -47.05
C VAL A 27 22.30 -26.61 -47.12
N ALA A 28 21.66 -26.12 -48.19
CA ALA A 28 20.21 -26.07 -48.36
C ALA A 28 19.62 -27.30 -49.07
N ALA A 29 18.29 -27.52 -48.94
CA ALA A 29 17.35 -27.51 -50.08
C ALA A 29 15.88 -27.87 -49.72
N CYS A 30 14.95 -27.19 -50.42
CA CYS A 30 13.62 -27.64 -50.88
C CYS A 30 12.43 -27.92 -49.92
N THR A 31 11.48 -26.97 -49.96
CA THR A 31 10.03 -27.17 -50.23
C THR A 31 9.19 -28.15 -49.40
N GLN A 32 8.23 -27.63 -48.62
CA GLN A 32 6.77 -27.61 -48.91
C GLN A 32 5.97 -27.12 -47.69
N ALA A 33 4.84 -26.45 -47.93
CA ALA A 33 3.90 -26.02 -46.89
C ALA A 33 2.64 -26.91 -46.88
N PRO A 34 1.92 -27.03 -45.76
CA PRO A 34 0.51 -27.39 -45.77
C PRO A 34 -0.41 -26.21 -45.43
N LYS A 35 -1.52 -26.11 -46.17
CA LYS A 35 -2.63 -25.18 -45.91
C LYS A 35 -3.61 -25.76 -44.89
N LEU A 36 -4.47 -24.89 -44.35
CA LEU A 36 -5.65 -25.27 -43.55
C LEU A 36 -6.53 -26.30 -44.29
N ALA A 37 -7.05 -27.28 -43.54
CA ALA A 37 -8.13 -28.16 -43.97
C ALA A 37 -9.49 -27.60 -43.54
N LYS A 38 -10.50 -27.78 -44.39
CA LYS A 38 -11.87 -27.28 -44.26
C LYS A 38 -12.81 -28.45 -43.94
N ALA A 39 -13.92 -28.18 -43.26
CA ALA A 39 -14.95 -29.17 -42.92
C ALA A 39 -15.72 -29.71 -44.16
N PRO A 40 -16.46 -30.83 -44.01
CA PRO A 40 -17.59 -31.18 -44.87
C PRO A 40 -18.96 -31.00 -44.19
N ALA A 41 -19.98 -30.74 -45.00
CA ALA A 41 -21.42 -30.70 -44.69
C ALA A 41 -22.05 -32.11 -44.95
N GLU A 42 -23.02 -32.64 -44.19
CA GLU A 42 -24.49 -32.38 -44.16
C GLU A 42 -25.31 -33.41 -44.99
N THR A 43 -26.62 -33.52 -44.69
CA THR A 43 -27.70 -34.40 -45.26
C THR A 43 -27.85 -35.83 -44.69
N ASP A 44 -29.05 -36.44 -44.55
CA ASP A 44 -30.42 -35.92 -44.29
C ASP A 44 -31.37 -37.07 -43.82
N SER A 45 -32.41 -36.75 -43.02
CA SER A 45 -33.66 -37.49 -42.76
C SER A 45 -33.62 -38.91 -42.10
N THR A 46 -34.34 -39.20 -41.01
CA THR A 46 -35.83 -39.33 -40.98
C THR A 46 -36.44 -39.49 -39.58
N LYS A 47 -37.59 -38.84 -39.36
CA LYS A 47 -38.74 -39.15 -38.47
C LYS A 47 -38.55 -40.00 -37.18
N THR A 48 -38.91 -39.40 -36.03
CA THR A 48 -40.14 -39.75 -35.27
C THR A 48 -40.49 -38.63 -34.26
N ALA A 49 -41.74 -38.57 -33.79
CA ALA A 49 -42.32 -37.39 -33.13
C ALA A 49 -42.56 -37.56 -31.62
N SER A 50 -42.51 -36.45 -30.86
CA SER A 50 -43.23 -36.32 -29.59
C SER A 50 -43.56 -34.86 -29.21
N VAL A 51 -44.81 -34.48 -29.48
CA VAL A 51 -45.75 -33.65 -28.69
C VAL A 51 -45.21 -32.64 -27.65
N ARG A 52 -45.57 -31.36 -27.84
CA ARG A 52 -45.68 -30.31 -26.78
C ARG A 52 -47.00 -30.46 -26.02
N PRO A 53 -47.08 -29.88 -24.80
CA PRO A 53 -48.23 -29.02 -24.49
C PRO A 53 -47.84 -27.60 -24.04
N ALA A 54 -48.80 -26.69 -24.12
CA ALA A 54 -48.72 -25.29 -23.72
C ALA A 54 -49.67 -25.04 -22.50
N PRO A 55 -50.05 -23.81 -22.07
CA PRO A 55 -50.07 -23.48 -20.63
C PRO A 55 -51.46 -23.42 -19.97
N ALA A 56 -51.45 -23.42 -18.63
CA ALA A 56 -52.37 -22.85 -17.64
C ALA A 56 -53.91 -22.81 -17.88
N PRO A 57 -54.68 -22.99 -16.79
CA PRO A 57 -55.72 -22.02 -16.47
C PRO A 57 -55.65 -21.51 -15.02
N ALA A 58 -56.31 -20.37 -14.78
CA ALA A 58 -56.49 -19.76 -13.46
C ALA A 58 -57.95 -19.86 -13.00
N THR A 59 -58.21 -19.77 -11.68
CA THR A 59 -59.26 -18.89 -11.10
C THR A 59 -59.25 -18.90 -9.57
N ALA A 60 -59.38 -17.69 -9.01
CA ALA A 60 -60.19 -17.26 -7.86
C ALA A 60 -60.03 -17.91 -6.45
N GLY A 61 -60.05 -17.13 -5.36
CA GLY A 61 -60.18 -15.67 -5.25
C GLY A 61 -59.96 -15.14 -3.82
N SER A 62 -59.90 -13.82 -3.69
CA SER A 62 -59.83 -13.09 -2.40
C SER A 62 -61.20 -12.54 -2.00
N PRO A 63 -61.40 -12.17 -0.73
CA PRO A 63 -62.31 -11.10 -0.36
C PRO A 63 -61.63 -9.97 0.44
N ALA A 64 -62.07 -8.75 0.17
CA ALA A 64 -61.88 -7.51 0.93
C ALA A 64 -63.05 -6.57 0.54
N PRO A 65 -63.28 -5.39 1.16
CA PRO A 65 -62.82 -4.87 2.45
C PRO A 65 -64.04 -4.46 3.35
N THR A 66 -63.86 -3.59 4.36
CA THR A 66 -64.99 -2.95 5.07
C THR A 66 -64.67 -1.50 5.53
N THR A 67 -65.35 -0.55 4.89
CA THR A 67 -65.86 0.78 5.38
C THR A 67 -65.01 1.83 6.10
N SER A 68 -64.96 3.02 5.47
CA SER A 68 -64.89 4.43 5.95
C SER A 68 -65.85 4.80 7.12
N PRO A 69 -65.76 5.98 7.81
CA PRO A 69 -65.68 7.40 7.32
C PRO A 69 -64.52 8.23 7.92
N ALA A 70 -64.09 9.42 7.44
CA ALA A 70 -64.63 10.53 6.61
C ALA A 70 -65.15 11.78 7.40
N GLU A 71 -64.36 12.86 7.33
CA GLU A 71 -64.58 14.32 7.52
C GLU A 71 -63.38 14.94 6.75
N GLU A 72 -63.42 15.77 5.71
CA GLU A 72 -64.33 16.82 5.19
C GLU A 72 -64.29 18.17 5.93
N GLU A 73 -63.45 19.08 5.42
CA GLU A 73 -63.78 20.50 5.27
C GLU A 73 -63.00 21.13 4.10
N THR A 74 -63.53 22.19 3.49
CA THR A 74 -63.10 22.72 2.16
C THR A 74 -62.77 24.24 2.21
N PRO A 75 -62.88 25.09 1.15
CA PRO A 75 -61.67 25.68 0.53
C PRO A 75 -61.68 27.22 0.39
N VAL A 76 -60.59 27.81 -0.13
CA VAL A 76 -60.61 29.13 -0.82
C VAL A 76 -59.68 29.11 -2.04
N ALA A 77 -60.03 29.84 -3.11
CA ALA A 77 -59.45 29.73 -4.45
C ALA A 77 -58.91 31.07 -5.02
N SER A 78 -58.13 30.98 -6.12
CA SER A 78 -58.04 31.93 -7.27
C SER A 78 -56.94 31.40 -8.21
N GLU A 79 -57.28 30.77 -9.35
CA GLU A 79 -57.60 31.35 -10.68
C GLU A 79 -56.37 31.63 -11.58
N ALA A 80 -56.50 31.24 -12.85
CA ALA A 80 -55.47 31.28 -13.91
C ALA A 80 -55.72 32.50 -14.87
N PRO A 81 -55.17 32.64 -16.12
CA PRO A 81 -54.88 31.66 -17.19
C PRO A 81 -53.39 31.73 -17.68
N GLU A 82 -52.89 31.16 -18.78
CA GLU A 82 -53.46 30.69 -20.06
C GLU A 82 -52.47 29.72 -20.77
N GLU A 83 -52.93 28.86 -21.69
CA GLU A 83 -52.13 27.90 -22.49
C GLU A 83 -52.14 28.30 -24.00
N PRO A 84 -51.23 27.84 -24.89
CA PRO A 84 -51.25 26.43 -25.34
C PRO A 84 -49.93 25.75 -25.82
N ALA A 85 -49.94 24.41 -25.74
CA ALA A 85 -49.34 23.39 -26.61
C ALA A 85 -48.10 23.66 -27.54
N GLY A 86 -47.09 22.79 -27.44
CA GLY A 86 -46.08 22.55 -28.48
C GLY A 86 -44.99 21.55 -28.07
N GLY A 87 -44.99 20.33 -28.63
CA GLY A 87 -44.03 19.27 -28.26
C GLY A 87 -42.90 19.02 -29.26
N ALA A 88 -41.74 18.57 -28.78
CA ALA A 88 -40.70 17.92 -29.59
C ALA A 88 -39.72 17.12 -28.71
N ALA A 89 -39.28 15.95 -29.19
CA ALA A 89 -38.21 15.14 -28.61
C ALA A 89 -36.84 15.48 -29.26
N PRO A 90 -35.69 15.24 -28.58
CA PRO A 90 -34.38 15.58 -29.13
C PRO A 90 -33.89 14.59 -30.22
N PRO A 91 -33.07 15.04 -31.19
CA PRO A 91 -32.64 14.25 -32.36
C PRO A 91 -31.38 13.38 -32.11
N PRO A 92 -31.12 12.37 -32.97
CA PRO A 92 -29.99 11.45 -32.85
C PRO A 92 -28.69 11.89 -33.56
N TYR A 93 -27.59 11.22 -33.23
CA TYR A 93 -26.26 11.38 -33.86
C TYR A 93 -26.22 10.83 -35.31
N PRO A 94 -25.46 11.46 -36.23
CA PRO A 94 -25.28 10.96 -37.60
C PRO A 94 -24.14 9.93 -37.73
N GLN A 95 -24.33 8.99 -38.67
CA GLN A 95 -23.31 8.11 -39.23
C GLN A 95 -23.17 8.40 -40.74
N THR A 96 -21.93 8.43 -41.24
CA THR A 96 -21.57 8.48 -42.68
C THR A 96 -20.20 7.78 -42.82
N SER A 97 -20.11 6.53 -43.30
CA SER A 97 -20.15 6.07 -44.70
C SER A 97 -18.86 6.35 -45.50
N ASP A 98 -18.17 5.28 -45.90
CA ASP A 98 -16.97 5.29 -46.77
C ASP A 98 -17.25 5.81 -48.20
N PRO A 99 -16.19 6.13 -48.95
CA PRO A 99 -16.00 5.40 -50.22
C PRO A 99 -14.55 4.98 -50.52
N GLU A 100 -14.41 3.95 -51.35
CA GLU A 100 -13.14 3.50 -51.95
C GLU A 100 -12.62 4.47 -53.03
N GLY A 101 -11.32 4.44 -53.32
CA GLY A 101 -10.74 5.06 -54.52
C GLY A 101 -9.32 5.60 -54.31
N GLY A 102 -8.30 4.82 -54.67
CA GLY A 102 -6.90 5.15 -54.34
C GLY A 102 -6.17 6.04 -55.36
N SER A 103 -5.11 6.70 -54.90
CA SER A 103 -3.85 6.86 -55.65
C SER A 103 -2.73 7.23 -54.67
N GLY A 104 -1.53 6.69 -54.88
CA GLY A 104 -0.43 6.83 -53.92
C GLY A 104 0.25 8.20 -53.97
N ARG A 105 0.68 8.70 -52.81
CA ARG A 105 1.83 9.60 -52.68
C ARG A 105 2.55 9.35 -51.36
N SER A 106 3.86 9.50 -51.42
CA SER A 106 4.82 9.32 -50.34
C SER A 106 4.63 10.33 -49.22
N TYR A 107 4.66 9.85 -47.97
CA TYR A 107 4.85 10.71 -46.80
C TYR A 107 6.34 10.77 -46.48
N GLU A 108 6.93 11.90 -46.84
CA GLU A 108 8.29 12.26 -46.43
C GLU A 108 8.29 12.57 -44.92
N THR A 109 9.30 12.09 -44.20
CA THR A 109 9.45 12.33 -42.76
C THR A 109 9.78 13.80 -42.50
N ALA A 110 8.81 14.57 -42.01
CA ALA A 110 9.05 15.91 -41.50
C ALA A 110 9.68 15.84 -40.09
N GLU A 111 10.84 16.48 -39.93
CA GLU A 111 11.49 16.64 -38.62
C GLU A 111 10.64 17.51 -37.67
N PRO A 112 10.69 17.28 -36.34
CA PRO A 112 10.07 18.17 -35.37
C PRO A 112 10.80 19.51 -35.33
N ALA A 113 10.05 20.61 -35.41
CA ALA A 113 10.60 21.97 -35.41
C ALA A 113 11.38 22.29 -34.11
N PRO A 114 12.48 23.07 -34.18
CA PRO A 114 13.27 23.41 -33.01
C PRO A 114 12.53 24.36 -32.05
N ALA A 115 12.76 24.18 -30.75
CA ALA A 115 12.20 25.02 -29.71
C ALA A 115 12.67 26.49 -29.81
N PRO A 116 11.84 27.48 -29.40
CA PRO A 116 12.23 28.88 -29.44
C PRO A 116 13.37 29.20 -28.45
N PRO A 117 14.27 30.15 -28.80
CA PRO A 117 15.39 30.51 -27.94
C PRO A 117 14.94 31.27 -26.67
N PRO A 118 15.72 31.19 -25.58
CA PRO A 118 15.43 31.95 -24.35
C PRO A 118 15.57 33.46 -24.56
N PRO A 119 14.82 34.30 -23.82
CA PRO A 119 14.87 35.74 -23.97
C PRO A 119 16.23 36.33 -23.55
N ALA A 120 16.74 37.27 -24.35
CA ALA A 120 18.02 37.93 -24.12
C ALA A 120 18.03 38.80 -22.84
N PRO A 121 19.20 38.98 -22.19
CA PRO A 121 19.31 39.78 -20.97
C PRO A 121 19.04 41.27 -21.26
N ARG A 122 18.16 41.89 -20.47
CA ARG A 122 17.91 43.33 -20.55
C ARG A 122 19.12 44.12 -20.04
N ALA A 123 19.46 45.18 -20.77
CA ALA A 123 20.57 46.08 -20.44
C ALA A 123 20.34 46.84 -19.12
N SER A 124 21.44 47.13 -18.44
CA SER A 124 21.48 47.89 -17.19
C SER A 124 21.07 49.35 -17.40
N ALA A 125 19.92 49.75 -16.85
CA ALA A 125 19.56 51.16 -16.69
C ALA A 125 20.12 51.67 -15.35
N ALA A 126 20.83 52.80 -15.38
CA ALA A 126 21.44 53.39 -14.20
C ALA A 126 20.40 53.81 -13.16
N ARG A 127 20.67 53.53 -11.87
CA ARG A 127 19.86 54.02 -10.75
C ARG A 127 20.12 55.51 -10.50
N PRO A 128 19.09 56.32 -10.20
CA PRO A 128 19.30 57.63 -9.58
C PRO A 128 19.77 57.44 -8.11
N SER A 129 20.56 58.40 -7.63
CA SER A 129 21.08 58.42 -6.25
C SER A 129 19.95 58.56 -5.22
N PRO A 130 20.09 57.97 -4.01
CA PRO A 130 19.10 58.12 -2.94
C PRO A 130 19.10 59.54 -2.35
N PRO A 131 17.94 60.06 -1.90
CA PRO A 131 17.89 61.28 -1.09
C PRO A 131 18.50 61.05 0.30
N ALA A 132 18.89 62.15 0.96
CA ALA A 132 19.55 62.12 2.27
C ALA A 132 18.69 61.49 3.37
N VAL A 133 19.36 60.78 4.28
CA VAL A 133 18.75 60.09 5.42
C VAL A 133 18.24 61.11 6.45
N ALA A 134 16.93 61.09 6.72
CA ALA A 134 16.37 61.69 7.92
C ALA A 134 16.63 60.76 9.13
N PRO A 135 16.85 61.28 10.35
CA PRO A 135 17.10 60.45 11.52
C PRO A 135 15.88 59.59 11.85
N GLU A 136 16.12 58.31 12.17
CA GLU A 136 15.07 57.38 12.57
C GLU A 136 14.38 57.83 13.88
N PRO A 137 13.06 57.64 14.02
CA PRO A 137 12.42 57.71 15.33
C PRO A 137 12.97 56.55 16.20
N PRO A 138 13.13 56.76 17.53
CA PRO A 138 13.67 55.71 18.40
C PRO A 138 12.77 54.48 18.37
N MET A 139 13.37 53.30 18.20
CA MET A 139 12.62 52.04 18.26
C MET A 139 11.86 51.92 19.59
N PRO A 140 10.64 51.37 19.60
CA PRO A 140 10.01 50.95 20.84
C PRO A 140 10.90 49.89 21.48
N THR A 141 11.47 50.21 22.63
CA THR A 141 12.23 49.23 23.43
C THR A 141 11.28 48.08 23.76
N ALA A 142 11.56 46.91 23.20
CA ALA A 142 10.80 45.70 23.54
C ALA A 142 10.88 45.52 25.06
N ALA A 143 9.73 45.59 25.73
CA ALA A 143 9.67 45.51 27.18
C ALA A 143 10.40 44.24 27.66
N PRO A 144 11.22 44.28 28.72
CA PRO A 144 12.06 43.15 29.14
C PRO A 144 11.30 41.82 29.34
N GLY A 145 9.98 41.88 29.58
CA GLY A 145 9.11 40.70 29.66
C GLY A 145 8.84 39.97 28.34
N ALA A 146 8.94 40.58 27.16
CA ALA A 146 8.51 39.94 25.91
C ALA A 146 9.42 38.76 25.50
N ALA A 147 10.75 38.98 25.50
CA ALA A 147 11.72 37.93 25.23
C ALA A 147 11.78 36.89 26.37
N ALA A 148 11.61 37.33 27.62
CA ALA A 148 11.54 36.45 28.78
C ALA A 148 10.31 35.52 28.73
N ASN A 149 9.15 36.03 28.32
CA ASN A 149 7.92 35.24 28.17
C ASN A 149 8.04 34.21 27.04
N ALA A 150 8.63 34.58 25.89
CA ALA A 150 8.90 33.63 24.80
C ALA A 150 9.89 32.52 25.23
N SER A 151 10.91 32.87 26.01
CA SER A 151 11.85 31.90 26.60
C SER A 151 11.16 30.98 27.61
N ALA A 152 10.30 31.52 28.48
CA ALA A 152 9.53 30.76 29.45
C ALA A 152 8.51 29.81 28.79
N GLU A 153 7.85 30.25 27.71
CA GLU A 153 6.91 29.41 26.95
C GLU A 153 7.64 28.26 26.24
N ALA A 154 8.81 28.51 25.66
CA ALA A 154 9.66 27.48 25.08
C ALA A 154 10.16 26.48 26.15
N ALA A 155 10.56 26.95 27.33
CA ALA A 155 10.94 26.11 28.46
C ALA A 155 9.75 25.27 28.98
N ALA A 156 8.55 25.85 29.06
CA ALA A 156 7.33 25.14 29.47
C ALA A 156 6.95 24.05 28.45
N LYS A 157 7.02 24.34 27.15
CA LYS A 157 6.82 23.33 26.07
C LYS A 157 7.85 22.21 26.16
N ALA A 158 9.13 22.53 26.41
CA ALA A 158 10.18 21.52 26.59
C ALA A 158 9.98 20.67 27.87
N ALA A 159 9.47 21.25 28.95
CA ALA A 159 9.13 20.51 30.17
C ALA A 159 7.90 19.60 29.99
N ALA A 160 6.87 20.08 29.29
CA ALA A 160 5.70 19.27 28.93
C ALA A 160 6.07 18.09 28.02
N ALA A 161 6.95 18.31 27.03
CA ALA A 161 7.47 17.25 26.18
C ALA A 161 8.23 16.17 26.97
N ARG A 162 9.09 16.56 27.93
CA ARG A 162 9.79 15.61 28.81
C ARG A 162 8.85 14.79 29.70
N ARG A 163 7.80 15.42 30.24
CA ARG A 163 6.77 14.69 31.02
C ARG A 163 6.03 13.68 30.16
N ALA A 164 5.63 14.07 28.94
CA ALA A 164 4.99 13.15 28.00
C ALA A 164 5.93 12.01 27.55
N GLU A 165 7.24 12.27 27.41
CA GLU A 165 8.27 11.26 27.14
C GLU A 165 8.41 10.26 28.32
N GLU A 166 8.46 10.77 29.56
CA GLU A 166 8.56 9.96 30.77
C GLU A 166 7.29 9.11 31.01
N GLU A 167 6.11 9.70 30.82
CA GLU A 167 4.82 9.00 30.84
C GLU A 167 4.73 7.92 29.75
N ALA A 168 5.15 8.21 28.50
CA ALA A 168 5.16 7.23 27.42
C ALA A 168 6.14 6.08 27.69
N ARG A 169 7.31 6.37 28.28
CA ARG A 169 8.32 5.37 28.66
C ARG A 169 7.84 4.50 29.83
N ALA A 170 7.20 5.10 30.84
CA ALA A 170 6.59 4.38 31.95
C ALA A 170 5.43 3.48 31.47
N ALA A 171 4.56 4.00 30.61
CA ALA A 171 3.49 3.22 29.98
C ALA A 171 4.03 2.07 29.10
N MET A 172 5.14 2.28 28.39
CA MET A 172 5.81 1.21 27.63
C MET A 172 6.37 0.12 28.55
N ALA A 173 7.05 0.49 29.64
CA ALA A 173 7.57 -0.46 30.62
C ALA A 173 6.41 -1.26 31.27
N GLN A 174 5.35 -0.58 31.69
CA GLN A 174 4.17 -1.23 32.28
C GLN A 174 3.44 -2.16 31.28
N ARG A 175 3.33 -1.77 30.01
CA ARG A 175 2.79 -2.63 28.93
C ARG A 175 3.67 -3.85 28.68
N TYR A 176 4.98 -3.68 28.69
CA TYR A 176 5.95 -4.78 28.53
C TYR A 176 5.86 -5.77 29.71
N ASP A 177 5.82 -5.28 30.95
CA ASP A 177 5.67 -6.11 32.14
C ASP A 177 4.30 -6.82 32.19
N ASN A 178 3.23 -6.14 31.79
CA ASN A 178 1.90 -6.75 31.69
C ASN A 178 1.85 -7.82 30.59
N ALA A 179 2.46 -7.58 29.42
CA ALA A 179 2.58 -8.58 28.36
C ALA A 179 3.40 -9.80 28.84
N LYS A 180 4.49 -9.58 29.57
CA LYS A 180 5.33 -10.65 30.15
C LYS A 180 4.57 -11.46 31.22
N LYS A 181 3.76 -10.80 32.07
CA LYS A 181 2.88 -11.47 33.04
C LYS A 181 1.73 -12.22 32.37
N SER A 182 1.14 -11.67 31.32
CA SER A 182 0.09 -12.31 30.51
C SER A 182 0.62 -13.57 29.82
N ALA A 183 1.82 -13.50 29.22
CA ALA A 183 2.49 -14.66 28.65
C ALA A 183 2.82 -15.76 29.68
N ALA A 184 3.10 -15.38 30.94
CA ALA A 184 3.31 -16.32 32.04
C ALA A 184 2.00 -16.87 32.66
N ALA A 185 0.85 -16.29 32.32
CA ALA A 185 -0.48 -16.68 32.80
C ALA A 185 -1.37 -17.28 31.69
N ALA A 186 -0.82 -17.48 30.49
CA ALA A 186 -1.52 -18.16 29.41
C ALA A 186 -1.88 -19.60 29.83
N PRO A 187 -3.08 -20.12 29.49
CA PRO A 187 -3.39 -21.51 29.71
C PRO A 187 -2.38 -22.39 28.99
N ALA A 188 -2.06 -23.56 29.56
CA ALA A 188 -1.12 -24.51 28.96
C ALA A 188 -1.51 -24.78 27.50
N GLU A 189 -0.60 -24.51 26.57
CA GLU A 189 -0.87 -24.70 25.15
C GLU A 189 -1.18 -26.17 24.86
N ASP A 190 -2.19 -26.41 24.02
CA ASP A 190 -2.50 -27.74 23.52
C ASP A 190 -1.27 -28.31 22.81
N PRO A 191 -0.67 -29.43 23.26
CA PRO A 191 0.53 -30.00 22.65
C PRO A 191 0.30 -30.52 21.22
N ALA A 192 -0.95 -30.61 20.74
CA ALA A 192 -1.28 -30.88 19.34
C ALA A 192 -1.36 -29.62 18.46
N LYS A 193 -1.35 -28.41 19.05
CA LYS A 193 -1.36 -27.13 18.32
C LYS A 193 -0.06 -26.98 17.53
N THR A 194 -0.18 -26.75 16.23
CA THR A 194 0.95 -26.65 15.29
C THR A 194 1.00 -25.32 14.53
N TYR A 195 -0.04 -24.50 14.67
CA TYR A 195 -0.13 -23.15 14.12
C TYR A 195 -1.02 -22.27 15.00
N ASP A 196 -0.83 -20.95 14.89
CA ASP A 196 -1.75 -19.93 15.38
C ASP A 196 -2.70 -19.47 14.26
N VAL A 197 -3.81 -18.82 14.64
CA VAL A 197 -4.74 -18.21 13.68
C VAL A 197 -4.87 -16.72 13.94
N VAL A 198 -4.52 -15.92 12.95
CA VAL A 198 -4.59 -14.46 12.97
C VAL A 198 -5.81 -14.00 12.16
N PRO A 199 -6.85 -13.41 12.79
CA PRO A 199 -7.98 -12.85 12.07
C PRO A 199 -7.59 -11.48 11.48
N VAL A 200 -7.68 -11.35 10.16
CA VAL A 200 -7.47 -10.09 9.43
C VAL A 200 -8.82 -9.60 8.91
N PHE A 201 -9.24 -8.40 9.31
CA PHE A 201 -10.41 -7.74 8.72
C PHE A 201 -9.98 -7.00 7.46
N TYR A 202 -10.76 -7.06 6.38
CA TYR A 202 -10.35 -6.44 5.11
C TYR A 202 -11.43 -5.55 4.50
N GLY A 203 -10.99 -4.45 3.88
CA GLY A 203 -11.70 -3.74 2.84
C GLY A 203 -10.99 -3.95 1.51
N THR A 204 -11.71 -4.16 0.42
CA THR A 204 -11.13 -4.30 -0.92
C THR A 204 -12.07 -3.79 -2.00
N ASP A 205 -11.52 -3.14 -3.02
CA ASP A 205 -12.21 -2.73 -4.24
C ASP A 205 -11.78 -3.55 -5.47
N ARG A 206 -11.17 -4.71 -5.24
CA ARG A 206 -10.88 -5.72 -6.28
C ARG A 206 -12.14 -6.40 -6.78
N ALA A 207 -12.12 -6.83 -8.04
CA ALA A 207 -13.11 -7.73 -8.59
C ALA A 207 -13.00 -9.11 -7.93
N VAL A 208 -14.14 -9.77 -7.72
CA VAL A 208 -14.19 -11.17 -7.29
C VAL A 208 -13.67 -12.03 -8.45
N GLU A 209 -12.72 -12.92 -8.14
CA GLU A 209 -12.22 -13.93 -9.09
C GLU A 209 -12.92 -15.26 -8.79
N ALA A 210 -13.32 -15.97 -9.85
CA ALA A 210 -14.09 -17.19 -9.73
C ALA A 210 -13.21 -18.40 -9.33
N ASP A 211 -13.18 -18.73 -8.04
CA ASP A 211 -12.57 -19.95 -7.50
C ASP A 211 -13.67 -20.87 -6.90
N PRO A 212 -13.79 -22.15 -7.34
CA PRO A 212 -14.75 -23.08 -6.76
C PRO A 212 -14.45 -23.47 -5.29
N LYS A 213 -13.27 -23.14 -4.75
CA LYS A 213 -12.85 -23.53 -3.40
C LYS A 213 -13.17 -22.50 -2.32
N ARG A 214 -13.14 -21.20 -2.65
CA ARG A 214 -13.32 -20.10 -1.68
C ARG A 214 -13.62 -18.78 -2.38
N LEU A 215 -14.00 -17.77 -1.61
CA LEU A 215 -13.97 -16.38 -2.05
C LEU A 215 -12.52 -15.97 -2.38
N GLN A 216 -12.31 -15.44 -3.58
CA GLN A 216 -11.03 -14.92 -4.06
C GLN A 216 -11.22 -13.57 -4.75
N PHE A 217 -10.17 -12.75 -4.76
CA PHE A 217 -10.14 -11.43 -5.38
C PHE A 217 -8.92 -11.33 -6.30
N GLY A 218 -9.16 -10.93 -7.55
CA GLY A 218 -8.12 -10.87 -8.58
C GLY A 218 -7.33 -9.56 -8.59
N ALA A 219 -6.61 -9.32 -9.69
CA ALA A 219 -5.94 -8.04 -9.95
C ALA A 219 -6.90 -6.95 -10.45
N GLU A 220 -8.06 -7.33 -10.98
CA GLU A 220 -8.99 -6.40 -11.65
C GLU A 220 -9.75 -5.50 -10.69
N ARG A 221 -10.21 -4.34 -11.19
CA ARG A 221 -10.98 -3.34 -10.44
C ARG A 221 -12.44 -3.79 -10.32
N GLY A 222 -12.93 -3.89 -9.09
CA GLY A 222 -14.31 -4.23 -8.77
C GLY A 222 -15.23 -3.02 -8.57
N HIS A 223 -14.67 -1.81 -8.47
CA HIS A 223 -15.37 -0.51 -8.40
C HIS A 223 -16.33 -0.30 -7.21
N GLN A 224 -16.42 -1.26 -6.28
CA GLN A 224 -17.23 -1.20 -5.07
C GLN A 224 -16.43 -1.66 -3.85
N LEU A 225 -16.65 -1.04 -2.68
CA LEU A 225 -16.01 -1.47 -1.43
C LEU A 225 -16.66 -2.76 -0.93
N GLN A 226 -15.89 -3.84 -0.90
CA GLN A 226 -16.26 -5.12 -0.32
C GLN A 226 -15.54 -5.32 1.02
N LEU A 227 -16.28 -5.81 2.01
CA LEU A 227 -15.83 -5.98 3.38
C LEU A 227 -15.78 -7.45 3.75
N GLY A 228 -14.88 -7.83 4.66
CA GLY A 228 -14.85 -9.19 5.17
C GLY A 228 -13.82 -9.47 6.25
N ARG A 229 -13.65 -10.76 6.55
CA ARG A 229 -12.62 -11.30 7.43
C ARG A 229 -11.92 -12.46 6.73
N ALA A 230 -10.60 -12.50 6.80
CA ALA A 230 -9.81 -13.68 6.54
C ALA A 230 -9.28 -14.28 7.86
N LEU A 231 -9.16 -15.60 7.91
CA LEU A 231 -8.43 -16.31 8.95
C LEU A 231 -7.12 -16.82 8.34
N VAL A 232 -6.00 -16.27 8.76
CA VAL A 232 -4.66 -16.64 8.26
C VAL A 232 -3.97 -17.51 9.31
N THR A 233 -3.49 -18.68 8.91
CA THR A 233 -2.66 -19.53 9.78
C THR A 233 -1.23 -19.01 9.81
N VAL A 234 -0.59 -19.09 10.98
CA VAL A 234 0.84 -18.80 11.14
C VAL A 234 1.49 -20.03 11.79
N PRO A 235 2.45 -20.70 11.13
CA PRO A 235 3.02 -21.93 11.67
C PRO A 235 3.83 -21.65 12.94
N LEU A 236 3.81 -22.54 13.94
CA LEU A 236 4.60 -22.32 15.17
C LEU A 236 6.12 -22.36 14.93
N ILE A 237 6.56 -22.91 13.79
CA ILE A 237 7.97 -22.85 13.34
C ILE A 237 8.37 -21.50 12.73
N HIS A 238 7.43 -20.54 12.61
CA HIS A 238 7.66 -19.26 11.96
C HIS A 238 8.88 -18.51 12.54
N LYS A 239 9.76 -18.05 11.64
CA LYS A 239 10.96 -17.29 11.99
C LYS A 239 10.80 -15.84 11.59
N VAL A 240 10.59 -14.97 12.58
CA VAL A 240 10.54 -13.52 12.37
C VAL A 240 11.78 -13.08 11.58
N PRO A 241 11.64 -12.42 10.42
CA PRO A 241 10.43 -11.77 9.91
C PRO A 241 9.94 -12.40 8.58
N HIS A 242 10.07 -13.70 8.37
CA HIS A 242 9.74 -14.33 7.08
C HIS A 242 8.22 -14.46 6.85
N ILE A 243 7.81 -14.76 5.61
CA ILE A 243 6.50 -15.38 5.37
C ILE A 243 6.81 -16.73 4.74
N GLU A 244 6.74 -17.79 5.53
CA GLU A 244 6.95 -19.14 5.04
C GLU A 244 5.83 -19.49 4.04
N ARG A 245 6.21 -19.80 2.81
CA ARG A 245 5.32 -20.12 1.69
C ARG A 245 5.82 -21.39 0.99
N PRO A 246 4.93 -22.17 0.35
CA PRO A 246 5.32 -23.39 -0.33
C PRO A 246 6.37 -23.13 -1.40
N VAL A 247 7.35 -24.04 -1.54
CA VAL A 247 8.39 -23.90 -2.55
C VAL A 247 7.79 -24.08 -3.95
N VAL A 248 7.99 -23.08 -4.81
CA VAL A 248 7.65 -23.13 -6.24
C VAL A 248 8.93 -23.08 -7.05
N ILE A 249 9.12 -24.06 -7.94
CA ILE A 249 10.24 -24.12 -8.88
C ILE A 249 9.70 -23.81 -10.27
N GLU A 250 10.07 -22.66 -10.84
CA GLU A 250 9.70 -22.25 -12.20
C GLU A 250 10.91 -22.31 -13.14
N ILE A 251 10.69 -22.70 -14.40
CA ILE A 251 11.72 -22.56 -15.44
C ILE A 251 11.95 -21.06 -15.71
N PRO A 252 13.20 -20.55 -15.58
CA PRO A 252 13.52 -19.18 -15.92
C PRO A 252 13.07 -18.82 -17.35
N TYR A 253 12.75 -17.55 -17.57
CA TYR A 253 12.18 -16.98 -18.81
C TYR A 253 10.76 -17.44 -19.20
N PHE A 254 10.42 -18.72 -19.05
CA PHE A 254 9.12 -19.25 -19.52
C PHE A 254 8.01 -19.26 -18.46
N LYS A 255 8.34 -19.09 -17.17
CA LYS A 255 7.37 -19.12 -16.03
C LYS A 255 6.53 -20.41 -15.98
N VAL A 256 7.10 -21.52 -16.44
CA VAL A 256 6.48 -22.84 -16.33
C VAL A 256 6.80 -23.40 -14.96
N LYS A 257 5.79 -23.60 -14.12
CA LYS A 257 5.92 -24.29 -12.83
C LYS A 257 6.29 -25.75 -13.07
N VAL A 258 7.46 -26.16 -12.60
CA VAL A 258 7.97 -27.54 -12.64
C VAL A 258 7.59 -28.29 -11.36
N TYR A 259 7.51 -27.57 -10.23
CA TYR A 259 7.11 -28.08 -8.94
C TYR A 259 6.44 -26.97 -8.12
N GLU A 260 5.42 -27.34 -7.34
CA GLU A 260 4.75 -26.49 -6.36
C GLU A 260 4.43 -27.37 -5.14
N GLU A 261 5.04 -27.07 -3.99
CA GLU A 261 4.72 -27.76 -2.74
C GLU A 261 3.26 -27.44 -2.34
N LYS A 262 2.58 -28.40 -1.74
CA LYS A 262 1.22 -28.21 -1.23
C LYS A 262 1.23 -27.28 -0.02
N GLU A 263 0.26 -26.37 0.07
CA GLU A 263 0.04 -25.57 1.28
C GLU A 263 -0.20 -26.47 2.51
N ASP A 264 0.46 -26.11 3.61
CA ASP A 264 0.50 -26.85 4.87
C ASP A 264 0.56 -25.83 6.02
N PRO A 265 -0.50 -25.68 6.82
CA PRO A 265 -0.53 -24.75 7.95
C PRO A 265 0.58 -24.93 8.98
N GLN A 266 1.19 -26.13 9.07
CA GLN A 266 2.28 -26.41 10.01
C GLN A 266 3.64 -25.87 9.56
N LYS A 267 3.76 -25.55 8.26
CA LYS A 267 5.00 -25.05 7.64
C LYS A 267 4.86 -23.65 7.06
N HIS A 268 3.66 -23.28 6.62
CA HIS A 268 3.40 -22.13 5.77
C HIS A 268 2.33 -21.23 6.36
N PHE A 269 2.41 -19.94 6.06
CA PHE A 269 1.26 -19.04 6.15
C PHE A 269 0.22 -19.51 5.13
N THR A 270 -0.99 -19.85 5.56
CA THR A 270 -2.09 -20.29 4.68
C THR A 270 -3.37 -19.54 5.00
N VAL A 271 -4.32 -19.47 4.07
CA VAL A 271 -5.64 -18.89 4.34
C VAL A 271 -6.64 -20.01 4.64
N GLN A 272 -7.12 -20.04 5.89
CA GLN A 272 -8.12 -21.00 6.36
C GLN A 272 -9.54 -20.62 5.92
N GLU A 273 -9.87 -19.33 5.93
CA GLU A 273 -11.19 -18.78 5.54
C GLU A 273 -10.98 -17.42 4.89
N ILE A 274 -11.75 -17.12 3.83
CA ILE A 274 -12.06 -15.74 3.42
C ILE A 274 -13.57 -15.61 3.37
N LYS A 275 -14.12 -14.67 4.13
CA LYS A 275 -15.56 -14.48 4.28
C LYS A 275 -15.94 -13.03 4.08
N GLY A 276 -16.75 -12.77 3.06
CA GLY A 276 -17.44 -11.49 2.89
C GLY A 276 -18.40 -11.25 4.06
N LEU A 277 -18.44 -10.01 4.55
CA LEU A 277 -19.25 -9.58 5.69
C LEU A 277 -19.96 -8.26 5.33
N THR A 278 -21.14 -8.03 5.92
CA THR A 278 -21.71 -6.67 5.94
C THR A 278 -20.94 -5.78 6.91
N GLU A 279 -21.08 -4.45 6.78
CA GLU A 279 -20.49 -3.49 7.72
C GLU A 279 -20.86 -3.83 9.18
N ALA A 280 -22.14 -4.10 9.45
CA ALA A 280 -22.63 -4.44 10.78
C ALA A 280 -21.99 -5.73 11.34
N GLN A 281 -21.82 -6.77 10.51
CA GLN A 281 -21.16 -8.02 10.90
C GLN A 281 -19.68 -7.82 11.20
N MET A 282 -18.96 -7.06 10.36
CA MET A 282 -17.56 -6.71 10.61
C MET A 282 -17.43 -5.93 11.92
N LEU A 283 -18.21 -4.86 12.09
CA LEU A 283 -18.14 -3.99 13.27
C LEU A 283 -18.46 -4.72 14.58
N ALA A 284 -19.35 -5.72 14.56
CA ALA A 284 -19.62 -6.57 15.73
C ALA A 284 -18.38 -7.39 16.13
N LEU A 285 -17.75 -8.09 15.17
CA LEU A 285 -16.54 -8.89 15.40
C LEU A 285 -15.33 -8.03 15.82
N VAL A 286 -15.19 -6.85 15.22
CA VAL A 286 -14.17 -5.85 15.56
C VAL A 286 -14.32 -5.40 17.02
N LYS A 287 -15.54 -5.03 17.45
CA LYS A 287 -15.82 -4.61 18.83
C LYS A 287 -15.57 -5.73 19.83
N GLN A 288 -15.94 -6.97 19.50
CA GLN A 288 -15.62 -8.14 20.31
C GLN A 288 -14.11 -8.30 20.51
N ARG A 289 -13.31 -8.16 19.46
CA ARG A 289 -11.84 -8.27 19.54
C ARG A 289 -11.21 -7.10 20.32
N LEU A 290 -11.69 -5.87 20.16
CA LEU A 290 -11.24 -4.72 20.96
C LEU A 290 -11.54 -4.91 22.46
N ALA A 291 -12.69 -5.52 22.80
CA ALA A 291 -13.04 -5.85 24.18
C ALA A 291 -12.04 -6.83 24.82
N THR A 292 -11.51 -7.79 24.05
CA THR A 292 -10.50 -8.77 24.51
C THR A 292 -9.04 -8.29 24.43
N SER A 293 -8.76 -7.18 23.73
CA SER A 293 -7.39 -6.64 23.62
C SER A 293 -6.84 -6.15 24.97
N SER A 294 -5.56 -6.39 25.25
CA SER A 294 -4.91 -6.15 26.55
C SER A 294 -3.62 -5.32 26.42
N THR A 295 -2.70 -5.72 25.55
CA THR A 295 -1.40 -5.07 25.33
C THR A 295 -1.56 -3.83 24.46
N PHE A 296 -2.34 -3.97 23.39
CA PHE A 296 -2.74 -2.91 22.48
C PHE A 296 -4.23 -2.57 22.67
N LYS A 297 -4.60 -2.23 23.92
CA LYS A 297 -5.99 -1.97 24.33
C LYS A 297 -6.66 -0.91 23.46
N ASP A 298 -7.81 -1.26 22.90
CA ASP A 298 -8.63 -0.42 22.01
C ASP A 298 -7.86 0.15 20.80
N HIS A 299 -6.82 -0.57 20.36
CA HIS A 299 -5.97 -0.19 19.24
C HIS A 299 -6.34 -0.99 17.99
N ALA A 300 -6.41 -0.32 16.85
CA ALA A 300 -6.46 -0.95 15.53
C ALA A 300 -5.31 -0.46 14.64
N PHE A 301 -4.85 -1.28 13.70
CA PHE A 301 -4.02 -0.78 12.61
C PHE A 301 -4.67 -1.04 11.26
N VAL A 302 -4.38 -0.19 10.27
CA VAL A 302 -4.75 -0.39 8.86
C VAL A 302 -3.47 -0.52 8.05
N PHE A 303 -3.29 -1.64 7.36
CA PHE A 303 -2.22 -1.86 6.41
C PHE A 303 -2.70 -1.59 4.98
N VAL A 304 -1.93 -0.84 4.19
CA VAL A 304 -2.16 -0.58 2.76
C VAL A 304 -0.94 -1.11 1.99
N HIS A 305 -1.15 -2.13 1.15
CA HIS A 305 -0.06 -2.76 0.40
C HIS A 305 0.48 -1.90 -0.75
N GLY A 306 1.63 -2.28 -1.29
CA GLY A 306 2.27 -1.63 -2.44
C GLY A 306 1.83 -2.20 -3.80
N PHE A 307 2.58 -1.82 -4.85
CA PHE A 307 2.38 -2.33 -6.22
C PHE A 307 2.56 -3.85 -6.32
N ASN A 308 2.10 -4.43 -7.43
CA ASN A 308 2.26 -5.84 -7.82
C ASN A 308 1.98 -6.86 -6.70
N THR A 309 1.02 -6.58 -5.83
CA THR A 309 0.68 -7.42 -4.67
C THR A 309 -0.68 -8.08 -4.90
N SER A 310 -0.78 -9.41 -4.75
CA SER A 310 -2.07 -10.11 -4.77
C SER A 310 -2.84 -9.94 -3.46
N PHE A 311 -4.15 -10.19 -3.48
CA PHE A 311 -4.98 -10.12 -2.27
C PHE A 311 -4.46 -11.03 -1.15
N ASP A 312 -4.12 -12.28 -1.48
CA ASP A 312 -3.58 -13.24 -0.50
C ASP A 312 -2.21 -12.79 0.05
N ASN A 313 -1.31 -12.25 -0.77
CA ASN A 313 -0.01 -11.73 -0.30
C ASN A 313 -0.19 -10.53 0.64
N ALA A 314 -1.19 -9.68 0.41
CA ALA A 314 -1.55 -8.60 1.31
C ALA A 314 -2.14 -9.11 2.63
N LEU A 315 -2.94 -10.18 2.60
CA LEU A 315 -3.44 -10.87 3.80
C LEU A 315 -2.28 -11.47 4.61
N TYR A 316 -1.38 -12.22 3.98
CA TYR A 316 -0.21 -12.82 4.64
C TYR A 316 0.67 -11.75 5.30
N ARG A 317 0.92 -10.62 4.60
CA ARG A 317 1.67 -9.50 5.19
C ARG A 317 0.97 -8.87 6.38
N THR A 318 -0.35 -8.69 6.31
CA THR A 318 -1.13 -8.12 7.41
C THR A 318 -1.15 -9.04 8.62
N ALA A 319 -1.30 -10.35 8.40
CA ALA A 319 -1.26 -11.36 9.45
C ALA A 319 0.13 -11.45 10.10
N GLN A 320 1.19 -11.44 9.31
CA GLN A 320 2.57 -11.40 9.80
C GLN A 320 2.82 -10.16 10.67
N ILE A 321 2.48 -8.95 10.19
CA ILE A 321 2.61 -7.71 10.98
C ILE A 321 1.87 -7.87 12.31
N ALA A 322 0.64 -8.39 12.33
CA ALA A 322 -0.08 -8.61 13.58
C ALA A 322 0.63 -9.64 14.50
N TYR A 323 1.16 -10.73 13.92
CA TYR A 323 1.80 -11.81 14.67
C TYR A 323 3.14 -11.39 15.31
N ASP A 324 4.02 -10.77 14.53
CA ASP A 324 5.40 -10.42 14.95
C ASP A 324 5.41 -9.28 15.97
N LEU A 325 4.50 -8.31 15.76
CA LEU A 325 4.24 -7.26 16.74
C LEU A 325 3.57 -7.80 18.01
N ARG A 326 3.08 -9.05 18.02
CA ARG A 326 2.22 -9.64 19.07
C ARG A 326 1.00 -8.76 19.35
N PHE A 327 0.35 -8.30 18.27
CA PHE A 327 -0.71 -7.31 18.28
C PHE A 327 -2.07 -7.95 18.58
N ASP A 328 -2.52 -7.83 19.82
CA ASP A 328 -3.83 -8.30 20.29
C ASP A 328 -4.99 -7.32 20.00
N GLY A 329 -4.68 -6.13 19.47
CA GLY A 329 -5.65 -5.22 18.86
C GLY A 329 -6.19 -5.72 17.51
N VAL A 330 -6.91 -4.87 16.77
CA VAL A 330 -7.57 -5.24 15.50
C VAL A 330 -6.71 -4.92 14.27
N PRO A 331 -6.24 -5.93 13.50
CA PRO A 331 -5.55 -5.69 12.24
C PRO A 331 -6.57 -5.57 11.09
N PHE A 332 -6.51 -4.44 10.38
CA PHE A 332 -7.23 -4.21 9.14
C PHE A 332 -6.26 -4.22 7.95
N LEU A 333 -6.70 -4.81 6.84
CA LEU A 333 -6.11 -4.66 5.52
C LEU A 333 -7.01 -3.77 4.66
N TYR A 334 -6.43 -2.83 3.94
CA TYR A 334 -7.04 -2.32 2.71
C TYR A 334 -6.29 -2.87 1.50
N SER A 335 -7.01 -3.57 0.61
CA SER A 335 -6.43 -4.15 -0.60
C SER A 335 -7.03 -3.57 -1.86
N TRP A 336 -6.25 -2.73 -2.53
CA TRP A 336 -6.58 -2.10 -3.81
C TRP A 336 -6.16 -2.98 -5.00
N PRO A 337 -6.64 -2.72 -6.23
CA PRO A 337 -6.41 -3.58 -7.39
C PRO A 337 -4.99 -3.43 -7.98
N SER A 338 -4.01 -4.01 -7.29
CA SER A 338 -2.64 -4.19 -7.76
C SER A 338 -2.38 -5.63 -8.21
N GLY A 339 -1.41 -5.85 -9.10
CA GLY A 339 -0.98 -7.20 -9.50
C GLY A 339 -1.21 -7.56 -10.97
N GLY A 340 -1.49 -6.58 -11.83
CA GLY A 340 -1.42 -6.78 -13.28
C GLY A 340 -0.01 -7.25 -13.69
N LYS A 341 0.10 -8.10 -14.71
CA LYS A 341 1.40 -8.65 -15.18
C LYS A 341 2.25 -7.56 -15.87
N VAL A 342 3.58 -7.64 -15.73
CA VAL A 342 4.73 -6.93 -16.40
C VAL A 342 4.49 -5.53 -17.03
N ALA A 343 3.47 -5.31 -17.84
CA ALA A 343 2.93 -3.97 -18.16
C ALA A 343 2.23 -3.31 -16.94
N SER A 344 2.66 -3.66 -15.73
CA SER A 344 1.95 -3.55 -14.47
C SER A 344 1.91 -2.15 -13.90
N TYR A 345 2.99 -1.39 -14.05
CA TYR A 345 3.21 -0.17 -13.28
C TYR A 345 2.23 0.96 -13.64
N THR A 346 1.88 1.09 -14.92
CA THR A 346 0.86 2.06 -15.38
C THR A 346 -0.56 1.66 -14.95
N TYR A 347 -0.88 0.36 -14.96
CA TYR A 347 -2.15 -0.15 -14.47
C TYR A 347 -2.30 0.10 -12.98
N ASP A 348 -1.31 -0.29 -12.18
CA ASP A 348 -1.31 -0.13 -10.73
C ASP A 348 -1.36 1.37 -10.34
N HIS A 349 -0.61 2.25 -11.01
CA HIS A 349 -0.70 3.70 -10.80
C HIS A 349 -2.11 4.25 -11.14
N GLY A 350 -2.75 3.76 -12.22
CA GLY A 350 -4.14 4.10 -12.51
C GLY A 350 -5.15 3.50 -11.51
N SER A 351 -4.81 2.38 -10.86
CA SER A 351 -5.64 1.74 -9.83
C SER A 351 -5.58 2.50 -8.51
N VAL A 352 -4.45 3.13 -8.17
CA VAL A 352 -4.33 4.03 -7.01
C VAL A 352 -5.44 5.08 -7.03
N GLU A 353 -5.58 5.82 -8.14
CA GLU A 353 -6.53 6.94 -8.20
C GLU A 353 -7.99 6.46 -8.12
N GLN A 354 -8.29 5.27 -8.68
CA GLN A 354 -9.62 4.66 -8.64
C GLN A 354 -9.97 4.05 -7.27
N ALA A 355 -8.97 3.65 -6.49
CA ALA A 355 -9.14 3.12 -5.14
C ALA A 355 -9.35 4.23 -4.08
N GLU A 356 -8.99 5.50 -4.37
CA GLU A 356 -9.10 6.62 -3.41
C GLU A 356 -10.48 6.74 -2.74
N PRO A 357 -11.63 6.70 -3.46
CA PRO A 357 -12.95 6.83 -2.82
C PRO A 357 -13.28 5.63 -1.94
N ARG A 358 -12.85 4.43 -2.34
CA ARG A 358 -13.13 3.16 -1.66
C ARG A 358 -12.27 3.01 -0.38
N LEU A 359 -11.01 3.46 -0.41
CA LEU A 359 -10.18 3.60 0.79
C LEU A 359 -10.74 4.68 1.73
N ALA A 360 -11.25 5.81 1.20
CA ALA A 360 -11.86 6.85 2.03
C ALA A 360 -13.10 6.34 2.78
N GLU A 361 -13.98 5.60 2.10
CA GLU A 361 -15.13 4.92 2.73
C GLU A 361 -14.70 3.91 3.80
N PHE A 362 -13.67 3.11 3.53
CA PHE A 362 -13.14 2.13 4.47
C PHE A 362 -12.51 2.79 5.71
N LEU A 363 -11.67 3.81 5.52
CA LEU A 363 -11.05 4.54 6.61
C LEU A 363 -12.08 5.32 7.44
N ASP A 364 -13.10 5.91 6.82
CA ASP A 364 -14.18 6.59 7.56
C ASP A 364 -14.91 5.59 8.47
N MET A 365 -15.28 4.42 7.95
CA MET A 365 -15.90 3.35 8.74
C MET A 365 -15.00 2.85 9.89
N VAL A 366 -13.70 2.68 9.64
CA VAL A 366 -12.72 2.30 10.69
C VAL A 366 -12.56 3.41 11.74
N ILE A 367 -12.48 4.68 11.35
CA ILE A 367 -12.26 5.83 12.26
C ILE A 367 -13.53 6.17 13.06
N GLN A 368 -14.70 6.11 12.42
CA GLN A 368 -15.98 6.54 12.99
C GLN A 368 -16.68 5.42 13.78
N LYS A 369 -16.63 4.16 13.30
CA LYS A 369 -17.58 3.12 13.73
C LYS A 369 -16.94 1.89 14.41
N SER A 370 -15.64 1.64 14.21
CA SER A 370 -14.95 0.44 14.74
C SER A 370 -15.00 0.32 16.27
N GLY A 371 -15.00 1.46 16.97
CA GLY A 371 -14.85 1.53 18.42
C GLY A 371 -13.40 1.68 18.90
N ALA A 372 -12.41 1.55 18.01
CA ALA A 372 -11.00 1.77 18.35
C ALA A 372 -10.76 3.22 18.81
N LYS A 373 -9.85 3.40 19.77
CA LYS A 373 -9.44 4.71 20.32
C LYS A 373 -8.07 5.14 19.80
N SER A 374 -7.22 4.18 19.45
CA SER A 374 -5.91 4.39 18.80
C SER A 374 -5.92 3.71 17.45
N ILE A 375 -5.62 4.44 16.38
CA ILE A 375 -5.53 3.89 15.03
C ILE A 375 -4.14 4.18 14.45
N SER A 376 -3.40 3.13 14.09
CA SER A 376 -2.13 3.25 13.37
C SER A 376 -2.32 2.93 11.90
N LEU A 377 -1.77 3.74 11.01
CA LEU A 377 -1.85 3.55 9.57
C LEU A 377 -0.47 3.16 9.06
N ILE A 378 -0.38 2.08 8.29
CA ILE A 378 0.88 1.52 7.79
C ILE A 378 0.74 1.34 6.28
N ALA A 379 1.61 1.98 5.49
CA ALA A 379 1.59 1.86 4.04
C ALA A 379 2.96 1.50 3.48
N HIS A 380 2.98 0.74 2.38
CA HIS A 380 4.19 0.27 1.72
C HIS A 380 4.24 0.70 0.25
N SER A 381 5.42 1.16 -0.22
CA SER A 381 5.66 1.51 -1.62
C SER A 381 4.56 2.43 -2.19
N MET A 382 3.97 2.12 -3.33
CA MET A 382 2.91 2.89 -4.00
C MET A 382 1.63 3.02 -3.16
N GLY A 383 1.39 2.13 -2.18
CA GLY A 383 0.29 2.25 -1.22
C GLY A 383 0.37 3.51 -0.35
N ASN A 384 1.56 4.09 -0.20
CA ASN A 384 1.74 5.39 0.46
C ASN A 384 1.11 6.52 -0.35
N GLU A 385 1.13 6.48 -1.68
CA GLU A 385 0.51 7.50 -2.50
C GLU A 385 -1.01 7.52 -2.26
N LEU A 386 -1.63 6.34 -2.38
CA LEU A 386 -3.05 6.14 -2.10
C LEU A 386 -3.44 6.62 -0.69
N LEU A 387 -2.70 6.17 0.34
CA LEU A 387 -2.99 6.54 1.73
C LEU A 387 -2.87 8.05 1.96
N LEU A 388 -1.77 8.67 1.51
CA LEU A 388 -1.51 10.09 1.75
C LEU A 388 -2.52 11.00 1.03
N ARG A 389 -2.90 10.68 -0.23
CA ARG A 389 -3.95 11.41 -0.95
C ARG A 389 -5.30 11.33 -0.24
N VAL A 390 -5.68 10.15 0.27
CA VAL A 390 -6.95 9.98 1.00
C VAL A 390 -6.92 10.72 2.35
N LEU A 391 -5.84 10.60 3.12
CA LEU A 391 -5.68 11.33 4.38
C LEU A 391 -5.71 12.85 4.21
N GLU A 392 -5.16 13.36 3.10
CA GLU A 392 -5.19 14.78 2.76
C GLU A 392 -6.60 15.29 2.45
N ARG A 393 -7.50 14.44 1.91
CA ARG A 393 -8.92 14.77 1.73
C ARG A 393 -9.79 14.52 2.97
N MET A 394 -9.41 13.58 3.83
CA MET A 394 -10.14 13.22 5.06
C MET A 394 -9.84 14.16 6.25
N LYS A 395 -9.09 15.24 6.04
CA LYS A 395 -8.74 16.28 7.03
C LYS A 395 -9.87 16.51 8.05
N THR A 396 -9.54 16.34 9.33
CA THR A 396 -10.39 16.71 10.48
C THR A 396 -11.71 15.93 10.67
N LYS A 397 -11.83 14.70 10.14
CA LYS A 397 -12.94 13.77 10.47
C LYS A 397 -12.55 12.68 11.49
N VAL A 398 -12.02 13.07 12.65
CA VAL A 398 -11.69 12.13 13.75
C VAL A 398 -12.61 12.40 14.94
N PRO A 399 -13.39 11.42 15.45
CA PRO A 399 -14.26 11.62 16.60
C PRO A 399 -13.49 11.99 17.87
N ARG A 400 -14.14 12.72 18.79
CA ARG A 400 -13.60 12.94 20.14
C ARG A 400 -13.30 11.60 20.83
N GLY A 401 -12.07 11.44 21.31
CA GLY A 401 -11.58 10.22 21.95
C GLY A 401 -11.04 9.15 20.99
N VAL A 402 -10.97 9.42 19.68
CA VAL A 402 -10.22 8.62 18.71
C VAL A 402 -8.98 9.41 18.29
N VAL A 403 -7.85 8.75 18.08
CA VAL A 403 -6.61 9.38 17.58
C VAL A 403 -5.97 8.54 16.48
N ILE A 404 -5.49 9.20 15.42
CA ILE A 404 -4.51 8.61 14.50
C ILE A 404 -3.16 8.64 15.24
N SER A 405 -2.77 7.50 15.82
CA SER A 405 -1.64 7.41 16.73
C SER A 405 -0.30 7.41 15.99
N GLN A 406 -0.22 6.66 14.88
CA GLN A 406 0.96 6.57 14.02
C GLN A 406 0.55 6.58 12.56
N VAL A 407 1.35 7.23 11.72
CA VAL A 407 1.34 7.02 10.27
C VAL A 407 2.74 6.57 9.86
N ILE A 408 2.88 5.29 9.50
CA ILE A 408 4.13 4.62 9.19
C ILE A 408 4.22 4.43 7.68
N LEU A 409 5.19 5.09 7.08
CA LEU A 409 5.35 5.23 5.64
C LEU A 409 6.61 4.47 5.21
N ALA A 410 6.43 3.20 4.83
CA ALA A 410 7.54 2.32 4.43
C ALA A 410 7.84 2.50 2.94
N ALA A 411 9.04 3.00 2.64
CA ALA A 411 9.58 3.24 1.30
C ALA A 411 8.60 3.86 0.30
N PRO A 412 8.11 5.09 0.54
CA PRO A 412 7.05 5.65 -0.29
C PRO A 412 7.48 5.82 -1.75
N ASP A 413 6.85 5.04 -2.63
CA ASP A 413 6.88 5.27 -4.07
C ASP A 413 5.91 6.40 -4.40
N VAL A 414 6.33 7.59 -3.99
CA VAL A 414 5.62 8.86 -4.14
C VAL A 414 6.66 9.85 -4.61
N ASP A 415 6.28 10.73 -5.52
CA ASP A 415 7.09 11.88 -5.88
C ASP A 415 7.54 12.69 -4.65
N ARG A 416 8.82 13.06 -4.59
CA ARG A 416 9.44 13.68 -3.40
C ARG A 416 8.78 15.01 -3.02
N ASP A 417 8.38 15.83 -3.99
CA ASP A 417 7.73 17.13 -3.73
C ASP A 417 6.26 16.93 -3.38
N LYS A 418 5.55 16.05 -4.09
CA LYS A 418 4.18 15.63 -3.77
C LYS A 418 4.07 15.07 -2.35
N PHE A 419 5.00 14.20 -1.96
CA PHE A 419 5.06 13.65 -0.61
C PHE A 419 5.28 14.76 0.42
N ASN A 420 6.19 15.71 0.15
CA ASN A 420 6.42 16.84 1.05
C ASN A 420 5.17 17.72 1.24
N ILE A 421 4.33 17.87 0.22
CA ILE A 421 3.02 18.54 0.33
C ILE A 421 2.05 17.71 1.18
N LEU A 422 1.82 16.45 0.81
CA LEU A 422 0.82 15.59 1.47
C LEU A 422 1.18 15.29 2.94
N ALA A 423 2.44 14.97 3.23
CA ALA A 423 2.90 14.64 4.58
C ALA A 423 2.72 15.81 5.56
N ARG A 424 2.93 17.06 5.11
CA ARG A 424 2.69 18.27 5.94
C ARG A 424 1.23 18.43 6.36
N GLU A 425 0.28 17.94 5.58
CA GLU A 425 -1.12 17.93 5.97
C GLU A 425 -1.42 16.83 7.00
N VAL A 426 -0.81 15.64 6.85
CA VAL A 426 -0.97 14.52 7.80
C VAL A 426 -0.36 14.82 9.17
N ILE A 427 0.82 15.47 9.20
CA ILE A 427 1.51 15.88 10.44
C ILE A 427 0.65 16.78 11.34
N LYS A 428 -0.32 17.52 10.78
CA LYS A 428 -1.19 18.42 11.56
C LYS A 428 -2.19 17.69 12.47
N PHE A 429 -2.50 16.42 12.21
CA PHE A 429 -3.53 15.67 12.95
C PHE A 429 -3.12 14.28 13.43
N ALA A 430 -2.10 13.66 12.84
CA ALA A 430 -1.52 12.43 13.37
C ALA A 430 -0.64 12.74 14.60
N LYS A 431 -0.70 11.89 15.64
CA LYS A 431 0.21 12.02 16.81
C LYS A 431 1.69 11.79 16.45
N GLY A 432 1.94 11.19 15.30
CA GLY A 432 3.15 11.46 14.53
C GLY A 432 3.26 10.58 13.30
N VAL A 433 4.23 10.95 12.46
CA VAL A 433 4.47 10.34 11.15
C VAL A 433 5.91 9.87 11.11
N THR A 434 6.17 8.71 10.54
CA THR A 434 7.51 8.12 10.42
C THR A 434 7.72 7.59 9.02
N LEU A 435 8.81 8.01 8.37
CA LEU A 435 9.24 7.61 7.04
C LEU A 435 10.44 6.67 7.17
N TYR A 436 10.34 5.45 6.64
CA TYR A 436 11.49 4.58 6.44
C TYR A 436 11.95 4.67 4.98
N ALA A 437 13.21 5.02 4.77
CA ALA A 437 13.82 5.24 3.45
C ALA A 437 15.15 4.50 3.32
N ALA A 438 15.54 4.07 2.11
CA ALA A 438 16.82 3.38 1.87
C ALA A 438 17.46 3.77 0.52
N SER A 439 18.78 3.90 0.46
CA SER A 439 19.53 4.24 -0.77
C SER A 439 19.74 3.05 -1.71
N ASN A 440 19.46 1.84 -1.24
CA ASN A 440 19.61 0.58 -1.97
C ASN A 440 18.26 -0.05 -2.34
N ASP A 441 17.18 0.72 -2.25
CA ASP A 441 15.87 0.31 -2.75
C ASP A 441 15.90 0.23 -4.28
N ARG A 442 16.01 -1.00 -4.77
CA ARG A 442 15.97 -1.31 -6.21
C ARG A 442 14.59 -1.03 -6.82
N ALA A 443 13.50 -1.24 -6.09
CA ALA A 443 12.15 -0.98 -6.60
C ALA A 443 11.91 0.52 -6.80
N LEU A 444 12.29 1.36 -5.83
CA LEU A 444 12.27 2.82 -5.99
C LEU A 444 13.26 3.30 -7.05
N SER A 445 14.42 2.66 -7.19
CA SER A 445 15.35 2.95 -8.30
C SER A 445 14.71 2.69 -9.69
N TYR A 446 13.96 1.59 -9.83
CA TYR A 446 13.21 1.32 -11.07
C TYR A 446 12.06 2.29 -11.28
N SER A 447 11.33 2.67 -10.22
CA SER A 447 10.27 3.69 -10.29
C SER A 447 10.81 5.07 -10.69
N ALA A 448 11.87 5.55 -10.02
CA ALA A 448 12.52 6.82 -10.37
C ALA A 448 12.96 6.83 -11.84
N ARG A 449 13.54 5.72 -12.34
CA ARG A 449 13.91 5.56 -13.75
C ARG A 449 12.69 5.56 -14.69
N PHE A 450 11.59 4.92 -14.31
CA PHE A 450 10.34 4.93 -15.07
C PHE A 450 9.80 6.36 -15.22
N TRP A 451 9.85 7.15 -14.14
CA TRP A 451 9.46 8.57 -14.12
C TRP A 451 10.53 9.54 -14.66
N GLY A 452 11.50 9.08 -15.46
CA GLY A 452 12.49 9.96 -16.09
C GLY A 452 13.57 10.52 -15.14
N GLY A 453 13.81 9.86 -14.01
CA GLY A 453 14.81 10.23 -13.00
C GLY A 453 14.26 11.06 -11.83
N VAL A 454 12.95 11.24 -11.71
CA VAL A 454 12.36 12.10 -10.67
C VAL A 454 12.47 11.42 -9.29
N PRO A 455 13.07 12.05 -8.26
CA PRO A 455 13.29 11.44 -6.94
C PRO A 455 12.00 10.92 -6.30
N ARG A 456 12.10 9.77 -5.63
CA ARG A 456 11.01 9.19 -4.81
C ARG A 456 11.25 9.53 -3.34
N ALA A 457 10.18 9.63 -2.55
CA ALA A 457 10.27 10.02 -1.14
C ALA A 457 10.89 8.95 -0.22
N GLY A 458 10.82 7.66 -0.60
CA GLY A 458 11.49 6.56 0.11
C GLY A 458 12.96 6.34 -0.25
N ASP A 459 13.51 7.09 -1.20
CA ASP A 459 14.91 6.98 -1.63
C ASP A 459 15.84 7.87 -0.79
N VAL A 460 17.10 7.45 -0.66
CA VAL A 460 18.15 8.17 0.08
C VAL A 460 19.30 8.47 -0.89
N PRO A 461 19.22 9.54 -1.69
CA PRO A 461 20.30 9.96 -2.58
C PRO A 461 21.53 10.43 -1.78
N ALA A 462 22.65 10.64 -2.47
CA ALA A 462 23.91 11.10 -1.86
C ALA A 462 23.80 12.45 -1.10
N SER A 463 22.76 13.25 -1.36
CA SER A 463 22.43 14.47 -0.61
C SER A 463 21.67 14.24 0.71
N GLY A 464 21.34 12.98 1.03
CA GLY A 464 20.58 12.58 2.20
C GLY A 464 19.08 12.38 1.93
N PRO A 465 18.36 11.81 2.92
CA PRO A 465 16.94 11.47 2.78
C PRO A 465 16.06 12.73 2.76
N LEU A 466 14.76 12.55 2.53
CA LEU A 466 13.79 13.65 2.63
C LEU A 466 13.54 14.03 4.11
N ILE A 467 13.90 15.26 4.49
CA ILE A 467 13.69 15.80 5.84
C ILE A 467 12.50 16.77 5.84
N ILE A 468 11.53 16.54 6.72
CA ILE A 468 10.35 17.40 6.90
C ILE A 468 10.16 17.67 8.39
N PRO A 469 10.01 18.93 8.85
CA PRO A 469 9.71 19.22 10.25
C PRO A 469 8.42 18.51 10.71
N GLY A 470 8.52 17.71 11.77
CA GLY A 470 7.42 16.90 12.31
C GLY A 470 7.28 15.49 11.71
N LEU A 471 8.15 15.11 10.76
CA LEU A 471 8.31 13.74 10.25
C LEU A 471 9.57 13.10 10.85
N ASP A 472 9.43 11.91 11.43
CA ASP A 472 10.59 11.10 11.78
C ASP A 472 11.11 10.38 10.53
N THR A 473 12.10 10.96 9.84
CA THR A 473 12.77 10.29 8.71
C THR A 473 13.89 9.38 9.21
N ILE A 474 13.77 8.07 8.91
CA ILE A 474 14.70 7.04 9.34
C ILE A 474 15.31 6.36 8.10
N ASP A 475 16.61 6.57 7.91
CA ASP A 475 17.44 5.87 6.92
C ASP A 475 17.71 4.42 7.40
N VAL A 476 17.18 3.45 6.66
CA VAL A 476 17.32 2.02 6.94
C VAL A 476 18.37 1.34 6.05
N THR A 477 19.13 2.09 5.23
CA THR A 477 20.14 1.55 4.28
C THR A 477 21.14 0.59 4.91
N ALA A 478 21.50 0.79 6.18
CA ALA A 478 22.46 -0.06 6.89
C ALA A 478 21.91 -1.42 7.34
N VAL A 479 20.59 -1.60 7.33
CA VAL A 479 19.88 -2.80 7.82
C VAL A 479 18.93 -3.42 6.77
N SER A 480 18.59 -2.66 5.73
CA SER A 480 18.01 -3.12 4.47
C SER A 480 19.13 -3.37 3.47
N THR A 481 19.27 -4.59 2.93
CA THR A 481 20.15 -4.85 1.77
C THR A 481 19.39 -5.04 0.45
N ASP A 482 18.11 -5.42 0.51
CA ASP A 482 17.22 -5.61 -0.66
C ASP A 482 15.75 -5.22 -0.34
N ALA A 483 15.50 -4.56 0.79
CA ALA A 483 14.30 -4.82 1.61
C ALA A 483 12.97 -4.23 1.10
N LEU A 484 12.79 -3.90 -0.19
CA LEU A 484 11.66 -3.07 -0.64
C LEU A 484 11.01 -3.51 -1.98
N GLY A 485 11.19 -4.78 -2.37
CA GLY A 485 10.10 -5.53 -3.02
C GLY A 485 10.21 -5.84 -4.52
N LEU A 486 11.31 -6.44 -4.96
CA LEU A 486 11.37 -7.10 -6.28
C LEU A 486 10.98 -8.58 -6.26
N ASN A 487 11.19 -9.27 -5.13
CA ASN A 487 10.73 -10.64 -4.88
C ASN A 487 9.84 -10.67 -3.62
N HIS A 488 8.63 -10.09 -3.71
CA HIS A 488 7.48 -10.29 -2.82
C HIS A 488 7.58 -10.08 -1.27
N SER A 489 8.73 -9.83 -0.63
CA SER A 489 8.77 -9.85 0.85
C SER A 489 9.41 -8.69 1.65
N GLY A 490 10.16 -7.81 1.00
CA GLY A 490 10.99 -6.74 1.56
C GLY A 490 10.70 -6.13 2.96
N TYR A 491 9.67 -5.31 3.13
CA TYR A 491 9.59 -4.33 4.25
C TYR A 491 9.74 -4.95 5.65
N ALA A 492 9.29 -6.19 5.80
CA ALA A 492 9.52 -6.98 7.00
C ALA A 492 10.50 -8.12 6.67
N GLU A 493 11.72 -7.78 6.26
CA GLU A 493 12.86 -8.72 6.16
C GLU A 493 13.95 -8.42 7.21
N ASN A 494 13.84 -7.33 7.96
CA ASN A 494 14.75 -6.99 9.05
C ASN A 494 14.06 -7.00 10.44
N PRO A 495 14.50 -7.85 11.40
CA PRO A 495 13.96 -7.88 12.76
C PRO A 495 14.09 -6.55 13.53
N ALA A 496 15.16 -5.78 13.33
CA ALA A 496 15.34 -4.49 14.01
C ALA A 496 14.31 -3.45 13.53
N LEU A 497 13.95 -3.46 12.24
CA LEU A 497 12.90 -2.61 11.69
C LEU A 497 11.52 -2.99 12.24
N LEU A 498 11.18 -4.29 12.29
CA LEU A 498 9.94 -4.74 12.93
C LEU A 498 9.90 -4.42 14.43
N ASN A 499 11.03 -4.52 15.15
CA ASN A 499 11.12 -4.12 16.55
C ASN A 499 10.90 -2.60 16.73
N ASP A 500 11.39 -1.77 15.80
CA ASP A 500 11.11 -0.33 15.83
C ASP A 500 9.64 0.00 15.57
N VAL A 501 9.03 -0.65 14.57
CA VAL A 501 7.57 -0.58 14.33
C VAL A 501 6.79 -1.05 15.57
N LYS A 502 7.23 -2.10 16.25
CA LYS A 502 6.63 -2.60 17.50
C LYS A 502 6.68 -1.57 18.62
N ALA A 503 7.85 -1.01 18.89
CA ALA A 503 8.00 0.04 19.89
C ALA A 503 7.17 1.28 19.53
N LEU A 504 7.17 1.68 18.26
CA LEU A 504 6.45 2.85 17.76
C LEU A 504 4.92 2.70 17.87
N VAL A 505 4.37 1.54 17.47
CA VAL A 505 2.93 1.25 17.62
C VAL A 505 2.57 1.09 19.11
N ALA A 506 3.41 0.43 19.92
CA ALA A 506 3.10 0.14 21.33
C ALA A 506 3.23 1.36 22.28
N SER A 507 4.09 2.33 21.97
CA SER A 507 4.40 3.46 22.86
C SER A 507 4.22 4.84 22.22
N GLY A 508 4.43 4.96 20.91
CA GLY A 508 4.59 6.24 20.23
C GLY A 508 5.80 7.06 20.66
N LEU A 509 6.79 6.44 21.31
CA LEU A 509 7.99 7.10 21.81
C LEU A 509 8.78 7.76 20.66
N ARG A 510 9.12 9.02 20.88
CA ARG A 510 9.87 9.90 19.97
C ARG A 510 10.85 10.75 20.78
N PRO A 511 12.00 11.15 20.21
CA PRO A 511 12.48 10.83 18.86
C PRO A 511 12.95 9.37 18.70
N PRO A 512 13.14 8.86 17.46
CA PRO A 512 13.56 7.48 17.17
C PRO A 512 14.78 6.97 17.96
N ASP A 513 15.79 7.80 18.22
CA ASP A 513 16.98 7.44 19.02
C ASP A 513 16.68 7.11 20.50
N LYS A 514 15.45 7.34 20.98
CA LYS A 514 14.98 6.93 22.30
C LYS A 514 14.37 5.52 22.33
N ARG A 515 14.02 4.95 21.16
CA ARG A 515 13.42 3.59 21.08
C ARG A 515 14.50 2.51 21.16
N PHE A 516 15.54 2.62 20.35
CA PHE A 516 16.65 1.65 20.30
C PHE A 516 18.00 2.33 20.12
N LYS A 517 19.03 1.81 20.79
CA LYS A 517 20.43 2.31 20.67
C LYS A 517 21.01 2.17 19.26
N SER A 518 20.47 1.25 18.46
CA SER A 518 20.85 1.04 17.05
C SER A 518 20.34 2.13 16.12
N ILE A 519 19.46 3.03 16.58
CA ILE A 519 18.95 4.17 15.83
C ILE A 519 19.66 5.43 16.32
N LEU A 520 20.45 6.06 15.46
CA LEU A 520 21.19 7.28 15.78
C LEU A 520 20.58 8.49 15.08
N ALA A 521 20.50 9.61 15.81
CA ALA A 521 20.23 10.91 15.22
C ALA A 521 21.44 11.37 14.39
N VAL A 522 21.18 11.97 13.23
CA VAL A 522 22.17 12.56 12.34
C VAL A 522 21.77 13.99 12.02
N ASP A 523 22.64 14.93 12.36
CA ASP A 523 22.50 16.34 12.00
C ASP A 523 23.09 16.58 10.60
N SER A 524 22.35 17.28 9.74
CA SER A 524 22.77 17.65 8.37
C SER A 524 22.41 19.09 8.06
N ALA A 525 22.94 19.65 6.96
CA ALA A 525 22.59 20.98 6.49
C ALA A 525 21.09 21.15 6.15
N ALA A 526 20.39 20.05 5.81
CA ALA A 526 18.94 20.04 5.55
C ALA A 526 18.10 19.81 6.83
N GLY A 527 18.73 19.64 7.99
CA GLY A 527 18.09 19.35 9.26
C GLY A 527 18.47 17.98 9.84
N LYS A 528 17.73 17.55 10.86
CA LYS A 528 17.93 16.29 11.58
C LYS A 528 17.14 15.15 10.95
N TYR A 529 17.77 14.00 10.81
CA TYR A 529 17.13 12.72 10.51
C TYR A 529 17.71 11.64 11.43
N TRP A 530 17.26 10.40 11.29
CA TRP A 530 17.81 9.25 12.01
C TRP A 530 18.28 8.19 11.04
N ARG A 531 19.21 7.35 11.46
CA ARG A 531 19.65 6.17 10.70
C ARG A 531 19.77 4.96 11.61
N PHE A 532 19.52 3.78 11.07
CA PHE A 532 20.03 2.57 11.68
C PHE A 532 21.56 2.49 11.53
N GLN A 533 22.21 1.93 12.54
CA GLN A 533 23.52 1.31 12.40
C GLN A 533 23.34 -0.15 11.98
N ALA A 534 24.22 -0.64 11.12
CA ALA A 534 24.43 -2.07 11.00
C ALA A 534 24.92 -2.57 12.37
N GLU A 535 24.46 -3.74 12.82
CA GLU A 535 25.08 -4.38 13.97
C GLU A 535 26.54 -4.67 13.61
N THR A 536 27.47 -3.97 14.26
CA THR A 536 28.86 -4.43 14.31
C THR A 536 28.81 -5.79 14.97
N ALA A 537 29.00 -6.85 14.20
CA ALA A 537 29.18 -8.19 14.73
C ALA A 537 30.23 -8.10 15.83
N ALA A 538 29.84 -8.43 17.06
CA ALA A 538 30.79 -8.60 18.14
C ALA A 538 31.75 -9.71 17.68
N VAL A 539 32.99 -9.34 17.39
CA VAL A 539 34.05 -10.31 17.15
C VAL A 539 34.17 -11.14 18.43
N PRO A 540 34.01 -12.47 18.36
CA PRO A 540 33.90 -13.33 19.54
C PRO A 540 35.19 -13.37 20.38
#